data_AF-A0A8H2VZJ4-F1
#
_entry.id   AF-A0A8H2VZJ4-F1
#
_cell.length_a   1.000
_cell.length_b   1.000
_cell.length_c   1.000
_cell.angle_alpha   90.00
_cell.angle_beta   90.00
_cell.angle_gamma   90.00
#
_symmetry.space_group_name_H-M   'P 1'
#
loop_
_entity.id
_entity.type
_entity.pdbx_description
1 polymer ?
#
loop_
_entity_poly.entity_id
_entity_poly.type
_entity_poly.pdbx_seq_one_letter_code
_entity_poly.pdbx_strand_id
1 'polypeptide(L)'
;MEGSASRIATLSDIIASNTAKLDKYLQTNKISQPSLDENCLDSLNLPRDIYEARAAIVDATLELRLICLGPRETWYSRRAYELASLYFVSSFDVPSLVPISGSATFAEIASRCQSPVSKEIVKRLLRHSMTGGVFKEHENEVVSHTASSRLMVEESNIRDWVKLEADGV
;
A
#
# COMPACT_ATOMS: atom_id res chain seq x y z
N MET A 1 17.45 33.81 21.43
CA MET A 1 16.15 33.20 21.11
C MET A 1 16.45 31.92 20.35
N GLU A 2 16.45 30.77 21.03
CA GLU A 2 16.54 29.49 20.36
C GLU A 2 15.33 29.38 19.42
N GLY A 3 15.60 29.30 18.12
CA GLY A 3 14.53 29.20 17.12
C GLY A 3 13.77 27.90 17.36
N SER A 4 12.47 28.01 17.58
CA SER A 4 11.56 26.85 17.60
C SER A 4 11.88 25.94 16.41
N ALA A 5 12.07 24.64 16.65
CA ALA A 5 12.29 23.68 15.59
C ALA A 5 11.20 23.81 14.52
N SER A 6 11.58 23.69 13.25
CA SER A 6 10.62 23.74 12.14
C SER A 6 9.62 22.58 12.25
N ARG A 7 8.44 22.72 11.65
CA ARG A 7 7.44 21.64 11.66
C ARG A 7 7.97 20.36 11.03
N ILE A 8 8.76 20.47 9.95
CA ILE A 8 9.40 19.33 9.28
C ILE A 8 10.37 18.60 10.22
N ALA A 9 11.21 19.35 10.95
CA ALA A 9 12.12 18.76 11.93
C ALA A 9 11.36 18.07 13.08
N THR A 10 10.31 18.73 13.59
CA THR A 10 9.45 18.17 14.64
C THR A 10 8.79 16.86 14.20
N LEU A 11 8.29 16.79 12.97
CA LEU A 11 7.69 15.57 12.41
C LEU A 11 8.71 14.45 12.26
N SER A 12 9.94 14.77 11.84
CA SER A 12 11.04 13.78 11.78
C SER A 12 11.33 13.18 13.16
N ASP A 13 11.36 13.99 14.21
CA ASP A 13 11.60 13.53 15.58
C ASP A 13 10.46 12.65 16.10
N ILE A 14 9.20 13.01 15.78
CA ILE A 14 8.01 12.20 16.09
C ILE A 14 8.10 10.84 15.39
N ILE A 15 8.45 10.81 14.10
CA ILE A 15 8.59 9.57 13.34
C ILE A 15 9.68 8.71 13.97
N ALA A 16 10.88 9.24 14.17
CA ALA A 16 12.01 8.49 14.71
C ALA A 16 11.75 7.92 16.11
N SER A 17 11.17 8.72 17.00
CA SER A 17 10.89 8.30 18.38
C SER A 17 9.83 7.19 18.45
N ASN A 18 8.76 7.32 17.67
CA ASN A 18 7.67 6.35 17.68
C ASN A 18 8.03 5.08 16.91
N THR A 19 8.80 5.15 15.81
CA THR A 19 9.29 3.95 15.11
C THR A 19 10.23 3.16 16.00
N ALA A 20 11.15 3.80 16.72
CA ALA A 20 12.01 3.13 17.69
C ALA A 20 11.21 2.44 18.81
N LYS A 21 10.14 3.09 19.30
CA LYS A 21 9.25 2.51 20.32
C LYS A 21 8.52 1.26 19.78
N LEU A 22 7.93 1.35 18.59
CA LEU A 22 7.22 0.26 17.95
C LEU A 22 8.16 -0.92 17.64
N ASP A 23 9.30 -0.65 17.01
CA ASP A 23 10.30 -1.65 16.64
C ASP A 23 10.83 -2.40 17.87
N LYS A 24 11.20 -1.66 18.92
CA LYS A 24 11.63 -2.26 20.19
C LYS A 24 10.57 -3.20 20.79
N TYR A 25 9.29 -2.80 20.75
CA TYR A 25 8.20 -3.64 21.25
C TYR A 25 8.06 -4.93 20.44
N LEU A 26 8.06 -4.84 19.11
CA LEU A 26 7.94 -6.00 18.23
C LEU A 26 9.10 -6.98 18.43
N GLN A 27 10.33 -6.48 18.50
CA GLN A 27 11.51 -7.30 18.77
C GLN A 27 11.44 -7.99 20.13
N THR A 28 11.11 -7.24 21.20
CA THR A 28 11.04 -7.77 22.57
C THR A 28 10.00 -8.89 22.68
N ASN A 29 8.87 -8.76 21.99
CA ASN A 29 7.78 -9.72 22.02
C ASN A 29 7.90 -10.79 20.91
N LYS A 30 8.98 -10.79 20.13
CA LYS A 30 9.20 -11.71 18.99
C LYS A 30 8.04 -11.72 17.99
N ILE A 31 7.42 -10.56 17.79
CA ILE A 31 6.35 -10.35 16.81
C ILE A 31 7.01 -10.02 15.48
N SER A 32 6.55 -10.64 14.38
CA SER A 32 7.03 -10.34 13.04
C SER A 32 6.88 -8.87 12.69
N GLN A 33 7.90 -8.30 12.04
CA GLN A 33 7.90 -6.91 11.62
C GLN A 33 6.85 -6.66 10.51
N PRO A 34 6.12 -5.53 10.55
CA PRO A 34 5.35 -5.08 9.40
C PRO A 34 6.24 -4.94 8.15
N SER A 35 5.76 -5.39 7.01
CA SER A 35 6.45 -5.23 5.73
C SER A 35 5.45 -5.12 4.57
N LEU A 36 5.95 -4.87 3.37
CA LEU A 36 5.16 -4.91 2.13
C LEU A 36 5.21 -6.28 1.45
N ASP A 37 5.79 -7.29 2.09
CA ASP A 37 5.92 -8.62 1.51
C ASP A 37 4.66 -9.46 1.75
N GLU A 38 4.52 -10.55 1.00
CA GLU A 38 3.38 -11.47 1.01
C GLU A 38 3.07 -12.11 2.38
N ASN A 39 4.05 -12.14 3.29
CA ASN A 39 3.96 -12.81 4.60
C ASN A 39 3.81 -11.82 5.76
N CYS A 40 3.52 -10.54 5.47
CA CYS A 40 3.23 -9.57 6.52
C CYS A 40 1.96 -9.96 7.28
N LEU A 41 1.93 -9.71 8.60
CA LEU A 41 0.74 -9.90 9.41
C LEU A 41 -0.32 -8.85 9.07
N ASP A 42 -1.56 -9.28 8.83
CA ASP A 42 -2.68 -8.41 8.48
C ASP A 42 -3.12 -7.52 9.66
N SER A 43 -2.99 -8.04 10.88
CA SER A 43 -3.29 -7.32 12.10
C SER A 43 -2.29 -7.59 13.21
N LEU A 44 -2.06 -6.57 14.04
CA LEU A 44 -1.22 -6.64 15.22
C LEU A 44 -2.05 -6.28 16.44
N ASN A 45 -2.18 -7.21 17.38
CA ASN A 45 -2.78 -6.96 18.68
C ASN A 45 -1.78 -6.20 19.57
N LEU A 46 -1.80 -4.87 19.46
CA LEU A 46 -0.87 -3.98 20.14
C LEU A 46 -1.48 -3.43 21.44
N PRO A 47 -0.70 -3.31 22.53
CA PRO A 47 -1.09 -2.51 23.69
C PRO A 47 -1.36 -1.07 23.28
N ARG A 48 -2.21 -0.40 24.05
CA ARG A 48 -2.68 0.96 23.75
C ARG A 48 -1.55 1.94 23.44
N ASP A 49 -0.48 1.92 24.22
CA ASP A 49 0.62 2.88 24.08
C ASP A 49 1.50 2.61 22.85
N ILE A 50 1.52 1.37 22.34
CA ILE A 50 2.20 0.98 21.10
C ILE A 50 1.31 1.26 19.89
N TYR A 51 -0.01 1.05 20.05
CA TYR A 51 -0.99 1.46 19.06
C TYR A 51 -0.96 2.97 18.84
N GLU A 52 -0.92 3.77 19.91
CA GLU A 52 -0.80 5.24 19.84
C GLU A 52 0.50 5.66 19.14
N ALA A 53 1.62 4.97 19.40
CA ALA A 53 2.87 5.20 18.69
C ALA A 53 2.76 4.89 17.19
N ARG A 54 2.12 3.76 16.83
CA ARG A 54 1.84 3.41 15.43
C ARG A 54 0.96 4.45 14.75
N ALA A 55 -0.09 4.94 15.41
CA ALA A 55 -0.95 6.00 14.88
C ALA A 55 -0.16 7.30 14.65
N ALA A 56 0.68 7.70 15.61
CA ALA A 56 1.52 8.89 15.48
C ALA A 56 2.50 8.81 14.29
N ILE A 57 3.04 7.63 13.97
CA ILE A 57 3.86 7.42 12.77
C ILE A 57 3.05 7.68 11.51
N VAL A 58 1.84 7.11 11.41
CA VAL A 58 0.96 7.28 10.23
C VAL A 58 0.61 8.76 10.05
N ASP A 59 0.15 9.42 11.10
CA ASP A 59 -0.26 10.83 11.02
C ASP A 59 0.93 11.73 10.65
N ALA A 60 2.09 11.53 11.28
CA ALA A 60 3.26 12.34 11.02
C ALA A 60 3.83 12.13 9.60
N THR A 61 3.79 10.90 9.07
CA THR A 61 4.25 10.61 7.70
C THR A 61 3.30 11.20 6.66
N LEU A 62 1.99 11.18 6.91
CA LEU A 62 1.00 11.85 6.05
C LEU A 62 1.19 13.37 6.05
N GLU A 63 1.35 13.98 7.22
CA GLU A 63 1.56 15.42 7.31
C GLU A 63 2.88 15.84 6.66
N LEU A 64 3.97 15.12 6.94
CA LEU A 64 5.27 15.39 6.34
C LEU A 64 5.22 15.28 4.82
N ARG A 65 4.51 14.27 4.29
CA ARG A 65 4.27 14.11 2.85
C ARG A 65 3.56 15.34 2.26
N LEU A 66 2.48 15.81 2.89
CA LEU A 66 1.72 16.97 2.42
C LEU A 66 2.58 18.25 2.42
N ILE A 67 3.36 18.46 3.48
CA ILE A 67 4.26 19.61 3.59
C ILE A 67 5.34 19.57 2.49
N CYS A 68 5.96 18.41 2.27
CA CYS A 68 7.02 18.26 1.28
C CYS A 68 6.54 18.35 -0.18
N LEU A 69 5.32 17.87 -0.47
CA LEU A 69 4.71 18.02 -1.80
C LEU A 69 4.30 19.47 -2.08
N GLY A 70 3.85 20.17 -1.05
CA GLY A 70 3.28 21.50 -1.18
C GLY A 70 1.86 21.48 -1.77
N PRO A 71 1.16 22.63 -1.72
CA PRO A 71 -0.28 22.70 -2.00
C PRO A 71 -0.63 22.39 -3.45
N ARG A 72 0.24 22.74 -4.42
CA ARG A 72 0.00 22.47 -5.84
C ARG A 72 0.09 20.97 -6.13
N GLU A 73 1.19 20.33 -5.75
CA GLU A 73 1.39 18.92 -6.05
C GLU A 73 0.50 18.01 -5.21
N THR A 74 -0.04 18.48 -4.09
CA THR A 74 -1.09 17.74 -3.35
C THR A 74 -2.33 17.48 -4.22
N TRP A 75 -2.72 18.42 -5.10
CA TRP A 75 -3.85 18.20 -6.02
C TRP A 75 -3.57 17.13 -7.07
N TYR A 76 -2.34 17.09 -7.59
CA TYR A 76 -1.93 16.14 -8.63
C TYR A 76 -1.48 14.79 -8.09
N SER A 77 -1.06 14.72 -6.82
CA SER A 77 -0.62 13.49 -6.14
C SER A 77 -1.75 12.77 -5.40
N ARG A 78 -2.93 13.39 -5.27
CA ARG A 78 -4.10 12.74 -4.67
C ARG A 78 -4.55 11.55 -5.50
N ARG A 79 -5.13 10.59 -4.78
CA ARG A 79 -5.76 9.30 -5.16
C ARG A 79 -6.64 9.23 -6.42
N ALA A 80 -6.78 10.30 -7.21
CA ALA A 80 -7.54 10.29 -8.46
C ALA A 80 -6.95 9.33 -9.50
N TYR A 81 -5.63 9.15 -9.55
CA TYR A 81 -4.99 8.13 -10.41
C TYR A 81 -4.97 6.73 -9.77
N GLU A 82 -5.00 6.66 -8.43
CA GLU A 82 -5.22 5.40 -7.72
C GLU A 82 -6.57 4.80 -8.11
N LEU A 83 -7.62 5.62 -8.28
CA LEU A 83 -8.94 5.15 -8.73
C LEU A 83 -8.88 4.42 -10.07
N ALA A 84 -8.12 4.91 -11.06
CA ALA A 84 -8.03 4.23 -12.36
C ALA A 84 -7.37 2.84 -12.25
N SER A 85 -6.34 2.72 -11.42
CA SER A 85 -5.65 1.44 -11.21
C SER A 85 -6.42 0.53 -10.26
N LEU A 86 -7.09 1.08 -9.26
CA LEU A 86 -7.97 0.37 -8.34
C LEU A 86 -9.19 -0.16 -9.09
N TYR A 87 -9.81 0.67 -9.94
CA TYR A 87 -10.88 0.28 -10.84
C TYR A 87 -10.44 -0.82 -11.79
N PHE A 88 -9.25 -0.74 -12.38
CA PHE A 88 -8.73 -1.82 -13.20
C PHE A 88 -8.52 -3.11 -12.39
N VAL A 89 -7.82 -3.03 -11.26
CA VAL A 89 -7.55 -4.17 -10.37
C VAL A 89 -8.86 -4.84 -9.93
N SER A 90 -9.87 -4.04 -9.61
CA SER A 90 -11.16 -4.48 -9.10
C SER A 90 -12.10 -5.01 -10.19
N SER A 91 -12.32 -4.23 -11.25
CA SER A 91 -13.28 -4.54 -12.32
C SER A 91 -12.84 -5.70 -13.20
N PHE A 92 -11.53 -5.90 -13.36
CA PHE A 92 -10.98 -7.03 -14.11
C PHE A 92 -10.60 -8.21 -13.21
N ASP A 93 -10.91 -8.14 -11.91
CA ASP A 93 -10.59 -9.15 -10.90
C ASP A 93 -9.12 -9.60 -10.96
N VAL A 94 -8.21 -8.64 -11.18
CA VAL A 94 -6.78 -8.87 -11.39
C VAL A 94 -6.13 -9.67 -10.25
N PRO A 95 -6.50 -9.48 -8.97
CA PRO A 95 -5.96 -10.31 -7.88
C PRO A 95 -6.19 -11.81 -8.11
N SER A 96 -7.33 -12.22 -8.66
CA SER A 96 -7.62 -13.63 -8.99
C SER A 96 -6.83 -14.16 -10.19
N LEU A 97 -6.22 -13.29 -11.00
CA LEU A 97 -5.44 -13.67 -12.20
C LEU A 97 -3.98 -13.96 -11.87
N VAL A 98 -3.51 -13.54 -10.69
CA VAL A 98 -2.18 -13.82 -10.14
C VAL A 98 -2.31 -15.00 -9.16
N PRO A 99 -1.45 -16.03 -9.23
CA PRO A 99 -1.50 -17.13 -8.28
C PRO A 99 -1.18 -16.65 -6.85
N ILE A 100 -1.99 -17.05 -5.85
CA ILE A 100 -1.78 -16.71 -4.42
C ILE A 100 -0.37 -17.09 -3.96
N SER A 101 0.08 -18.30 -4.33
CA SER A 101 1.43 -18.79 -4.06
C SER A 101 2.17 -18.96 -5.39
N GLY A 102 2.76 -17.87 -5.86
CA GLY A 102 3.50 -17.85 -7.12
C GLY A 102 3.52 -16.46 -7.77
N SER A 103 3.62 -16.47 -9.09
CA SER A 103 3.69 -15.25 -9.88
C SER A 103 3.08 -15.44 -11.26
N ALA A 104 2.83 -14.33 -11.96
CA ALA A 104 2.39 -14.30 -13.35
C ALA A 104 3.06 -13.13 -14.07
N THR A 105 3.36 -13.30 -15.35
CA THR A 105 3.84 -12.21 -16.20
C THR A 105 2.70 -11.25 -16.56
N PHE A 106 3.03 -10.01 -16.92
CA PHE A 106 2.00 -9.08 -17.45
C PHE A 106 1.26 -9.63 -18.67
N ALA A 107 1.94 -10.43 -19.51
CA ALA A 107 1.33 -11.04 -20.69
C ALA A 107 0.30 -12.12 -20.31
N GLU A 108 0.60 -12.96 -19.32
CA GLU A 108 -0.34 -13.95 -18.81
C GLU A 108 -1.54 -13.29 -18.16
N ILE A 109 -1.34 -12.26 -17.33
CA ILE A 109 -2.42 -11.51 -16.70
C ILE A 109 -3.33 -10.91 -17.78
N ALA A 110 -2.76 -10.25 -18.80
CA ALA A 110 -3.52 -9.70 -19.92
C ALA A 110 -4.32 -10.75 -20.68
N SER A 111 -3.76 -11.95 -20.88
CA SER A 111 -4.44 -13.06 -21.57
C SER A 111 -5.60 -13.69 -20.78
N ARG A 112 -5.57 -13.58 -19.44
CA ARG A 112 -6.58 -14.15 -18.54
C ARG A 112 -7.72 -13.16 -18.24
N CYS A 113 -7.57 -11.88 -18.59
CA CYS A 113 -8.62 -10.88 -18.46
C CYS A 113 -9.86 -11.28 -19.28
N GLN A 114 -11.05 -11.09 -18.71
CA GLN A 114 -12.33 -11.43 -19.36
C GLN A 114 -12.61 -10.56 -20.61
N SER A 115 -12.06 -9.35 -20.63
CA SER A 115 -12.11 -8.43 -21.78
C SER A 115 -10.71 -8.22 -22.34
N PRO A 116 -10.55 -8.05 -23.67
CA PRO A 116 -9.24 -7.79 -24.27
C PRO A 116 -8.58 -6.53 -23.72
N VAL A 117 -7.46 -6.70 -23.01
CA VAL A 117 -6.62 -5.59 -22.56
C VAL A 117 -5.20 -5.85 -23.04
N SER A 118 -4.55 -4.84 -23.61
CA SER A 118 -3.17 -5.00 -24.06
C SER A 118 -2.23 -5.17 -22.87
N LYS A 119 -1.18 -5.98 -23.06
CA LYS A 119 -0.09 -6.13 -22.08
C LYS A 119 0.42 -4.78 -21.57
N GLU A 120 0.60 -3.80 -22.45
CA GLU A 120 1.12 -2.48 -22.08
C GLU A 120 0.16 -1.70 -21.16
N ILE A 121 -1.16 -1.84 -21.34
CA ILE A 121 -2.15 -1.25 -20.43
C ILE A 121 -2.08 -1.93 -19.06
N VAL A 122 -2.07 -3.27 -19.03
CA VAL A 122 -1.94 -4.06 -17.79
C VAL A 122 -0.68 -3.66 -17.04
N LYS A 123 0.46 -3.63 -17.72
CA LYS A 123 1.76 -3.24 -17.17
C LYS A 123 1.73 -1.84 -16.56
N ARG A 124 1.16 -0.86 -17.27
CA ARG A 124 1.09 0.53 -16.79
C ARG A 124 0.21 0.65 -15.54
N LEU A 125 -0.97 0.03 -15.55
CA LEU A 125 -1.92 0.10 -14.44
C LEU A 125 -1.44 -0.67 -13.22
N LEU A 126 -0.85 -1.86 -13.42
CA LEU A 126 -0.26 -2.62 -12.32
C LEU A 126 0.94 -1.90 -11.70
N ARG A 127 1.88 -1.38 -12.50
CA ARG A 127 3.00 -0.59 -11.95
C ARG A 127 2.53 0.64 -11.18
N HIS A 128 1.43 1.27 -11.59
CA HIS A 128 0.85 2.35 -10.80
C HIS A 128 0.29 1.82 -9.47
N SER A 129 -0.45 0.71 -9.46
CA SER A 129 -0.94 0.10 -8.19
C SER A 129 0.21 -0.31 -7.23
N MET A 130 1.38 -0.66 -7.77
CA MET A 130 2.55 -1.02 -6.98
C MET A 130 3.14 0.17 -6.20
N THR A 131 2.90 1.42 -6.64
CA THR A 131 3.32 2.59 -5.84
C THR A 131 2.54 2.72 -4.54
N GLY A 132 1.34 2.14 -4.48
CA GLY A 132 0.54 1.94 -3.26
C GLY A 132 0.80 0.61 -2.54
N GLY A 133 1.79 -0.17 -2.97
CA GLY A 133 2.16 -1.45 -2.35
C GLY A 133 1.19 -2.61 -2.61
N VAL A 134 0.31 -2.50 -3.62
CA VAL A 134 -0.72 -3.52 -3.89
C VAL A 134 -0.12 -4.79 -4.51
N PHE A 135 0.85 -4.69 -5.41
CA PHE A 135 1.55 -5.83 -6.01
C PHE A 135 3.07 -5.60 -5.97
N LYS A 136 3.84 -6.61 -6.39
CA LYS A 136 5.30 -6.53 -6.52
C LYS A 136 5.72 -7.01 -7.90
N GLU A 137 6.46 -6.19 -8.64
CA GLU A 137 7.16 -6.60 -9.87
C GLU A 137 8.56 -7.11 -9.53
N HIS A 138 8.95 -8.20 -10.19
CA HIS A 138 10.28 -8.79 -10.18
C HIS A 138 10.93 -8.64 -11.56
N GLU A 139 12.14 -9.17 -11.73
CA GLU A 139 12.79 -9.21 -13.04
C GLU A 139 11.93 -9.92 -14.09
N ASN A 140 12.17 -9.61 -15.37
CA ASN A 140 11.48 -10.21 -16.51
C ASN A 140 9.96 -10.02 -16.50
N GLU A 141 9.47 -8.90 -15.96
CA GLU A 141 8.05 -8.51 -16.00
C GLU A 141 7.12 -9.49 -15.25
N VAL A 142 7.67 -10.15 -14.24
CA VAL A 142 6.97 -11.10 -13.38
C VAL A 142 6.32 -10.36 -12.22
N VAL A 143 5.07 -10.66 -11.91
CA VAL A 143 4.28 -10.03 -10.84
C VAL A 143 3.89 -11.07 -9.80
N SER A 144 4.06 -10.75 -8.52
CA SER A 144 3.54 -11.52 -7.39
C SER A 144 2.65 -10.65 -6.50
N HIS A 145 1.92 -11.31 -5.61
CA HIS A 145 1.19 -10.64 -4.55
C HIS A 145 2.12 -9.96 -3.54
N THR A 146 1.59 -8.93 -2.90
CA THR A 146 1.97 -8.48 -1.55
C THR A 146 0.87 -8.93 -0.57
N ALA A 147 1.03 -8.74 0.74
CA ALA A 147 -0.05 -9.00 1.69
C ALA A 147 -1.35 -8.24 1.31
N SER A 148 -1.21 -7.01 0.78
CA SER A 148 -2.35 -6.17 0.37
C SER A 148 -3.19 -6.80 -0.75
N SER A 149 -2.58 -7.22 -1.87
CA SER A 149 -3.36 -7.86 -2.94
C SER A 149 -3.83 -9.27 -2.61
N ARG A 150 -3.13 -9.97 -1.73
CA ARG A 150 -3.52 -11.29 -1.26
C ARG A 150 -4.82 -11.24 -0.45
N LEU A 151 -4.96 -10.24 0.43
CA LEU A 151 -6.19 -10.01 1.20
C LEU A 151 -7.43 -9.85 0.31
N MET A 152 -7.31 -9.23 -0.87
CA MET A 152 -8.44 -9.13 -1.81
C MET A 152 -8.89 -10.49 -2.36
N VAL A 153 -7.98 -11.48 -2.42
CA VAL A 153 -8.31 -12.85 -2.85
C VAL A 153 -8.90 -13.64 -1.69
N GLU A 154 -8.34 -13.50 -0.49
CA GLU A 154 -8.69 -14.31 0.69
C GLU A 154 -9.94 -13.80 1.42
N GLU A 155 -10.22 -12.49 1.41
CA GLU A 155 -11.33 -11.88 2.14
C GLU A 155 -12.33 -11.17 1.20
N SER A 156 -13.54 -11.74 1.07
CA SER A 156 -14.59 -11.17 0.23
C SER A 156 -15.03 -9.77 0.65
N ASN A 157 -15.07 -9.47 1.96
CA ASN A 157 -15.45 -8.15 2.47
C ASN A 157 -14.49 -7.05 2.00
N ILE A 158 -13.18 -7.34 1.97
CA ILE A 158 -12.16 -6.40 1.46
C ILE A 158 -12.32 -6.22 -0.05
N ARG A 159 -12.56 -7.30 -0.79
CA ARG A 159 -12.82 -7.25 -2.23
C ARG A 159 -14.04 -6.39 -2.56
N ASP A 160 -15.14 -6.59 -1.84
CA ASP A 160 -16.40 -5.89 -2.06
C ASP A 160 -16.28 -4.40 -1.67
N TRP A 161 -15.54 -4.09 -0.60
CA TRP A 161 -15.22 -2.72 -0.22
C TRP A 161 -14.39 -2.00 -1.30
N VAL A 162 -13.36 -2.65 -1.84
CA VAL A 162 -12.52 -2.09 -2.92
C VAL A 162 -13.34 -1.86 -4.20
N LYS A 163 -14.28 -2.74 -4.52
CA LYS A 163 -15.24 -2.56 -5.62
C LYS A 163 -16.10 -1.32 -5.42
N LEU A 164 -16.71 -1.17 -4.23
CA LEU A 164 -17.55 -0.01 -3.91
C LEU A 164 -16.80 1.31 -4.08
N GLU A 165 -15.58 1.42 -3.53
CA GLU A 165 -14.75 2.64 -3.62
C GLU A 165 -14.31 2.93 -5.07
N ALA A 166 -14.01 1.89 -5.85
CA ALA A 166 -13.62 2.05 -7.24
C ALA A 166 -14.78 2.48 -8.16
N ASP A 167 -16.00 2.04 -7.85
CA ASP A 167 -17.22 2.38 -8.60
C ASP A 167 -17.74 3.79 -8.25
N GLY A 168 -17.20 4.42 -7.21
CA GLY A 168 -17.47 5.82 -6.84
C GLY A 168 -18.89 6.07 -6.31
N VAL A 169 -19.49 5.06 -5.67
CA VAL A 169 -20.84 5.13 -5.05
C VAL A 169 -20.77 5.72 -3.64
#